data_AF-A0A1H7QYE9-F1
#
_entry.id   AF-A0A1H7QYE9-F1
#
_cell.length_a   1.000
_cell.length_b   1.000
_cell.length_c   1.000
_cell.angle_alpha   90.00
_cell.angle_beta   90.00
_cell.angle_gamma   90.00
#
_symmetry.space_group_name_H-M   'P 1'
#
loop_
_entity.id
_entity.type
_entity.pdbx_description
1 polymer ?
#
loop_
_entity_poly.entity_id
_entity_poly.type
_entity_poly.pdbx_seq_one_letter_code
_entity_poly.pdbx_strand_id
1 'polypeptide(L)'
;MTVLHSEHLVIGAGLAGLCAALELLEHDKPVLLLDCAAQSDWGGQANDAFGGMLLSETPEQKRMGISDNPELFYRDWLSAAQFPQSESWGPRWAKAYVEHNRRDIYDWLKQQGIRFVPAVQWVERGNYGDGNSLPRYHIAWGCGRGIAQRLLAALRTHRNANRLTCLPEHAVEHLDSSAGRITGCRGKGPNGAFAAHAEHTLVCTGGINGSFSEVAKHWDTDTYGQYPSNLLAGTYPRADGALHNAAQAVGAQVTNLGWMWNYAAGIAHPQPAYPAQGLSLIPPRSALWLAPDGSRIGPMPLVSGFDTHDLCKRIGHLPGQYGWLLLNARIANRELAISGTDSNPAFRDRNIPALLWQLLRGNRQQTHWLLRHCDDVLQHHDLAGLCAQMRALAADQRLNPEYVKRAVSSYDQQIARGPAQHNDDQLRRIAQLRQWRSERLRTCRFQAINDAKAGPLIAIRTRLISRKSMGGIRTDLHSRVLDQHDQPLTGLYACGEAAGFGGGGISGIRSLEGTFLSNCIFTARRAVQGIVSGA
;
A
#
# COMPACT_ATOMS: atom_id res chain seq x y z
N MET A 1 -9.78 -11.92 36.27
CA MET A 1 -10.15 -11.78 34.84
C MET A 1 -11.18 -10.67 34.74
N THR A 2 -10.88 -9.59 34.04
CA THR A 2 -11.82 -8.47 33.84
C THR A 2 -12.86 -8.87 32.79
N VAL A 3 -14.14 -8.56 33.01
CA VAL A 3 -15.22 -8.85 32.07
C VAL A 3 -15.84 -7.55 31.57
N LEU A 4 -15.92 -7.40 30.25
CA LEU A 4 -16.44 -6.22 29.55
C LEU A 4 -17.70 -6.59 28.76
N HIS A 5 -18.62 -5.65 28.59
CA HIS A 5 -19.88 -5.86 27.86
C HIS A 5 -20.16 -4.69 26.92
N SER A 6 -20.55 -5.00 25.69
CA SER A 6 -21.05 -4.03 24.70
C SER A 6 -21.88 -4.76 23.64
N GLU A 7 -22.89 -4.12 23.05
CA GLU A 7 -23.63 -4.72 21.92
C GLU A 7 -22.69 -4.92 20.71
N HIS A 8 -21.78 -3.97 20.48
CA HIS A 8 -20.83 -4.00 19.37
C HIS A 8 -19.39 -3.90 19.89
N LEU A 9 -18.57 -4.84 19.45
CA LEU A 9 -17.15 -4.94 19.73
C LEU A 9 -16.37 -4.73 18.43
N VAL A 10 -15.47 -3.76 18.40
CA VAL A 10 -14.53 -3.52 17.30
C VAL A 10 -13.12 -3.84 17.80
N ILE A 11 -12.43 -4.74 17.11
CA ILE A 11 -11.07 -5.17 17.44
C ILE A 11 -10.10 -4.59 16.41
N GLY A 12 -9.25 -3.67 16.85
CA GLY A 12 -8.29 -2.93 16.05
C GLY A 12 -8.75 -1.51 15.75
N ALA A 13 -8.05 -0.52 16.32
CA ALA A 13 -8.17 0.90 16.07
C ALA A 13 -7.31 1.38 14.88
N GLY A 14 -7.14 0.53 13.86
CA GLY A 14 -6.68 0.93 12.52
C GLY A 14 -7.78 1.66 11.75
N LEU A 15 -7.50 2.07 10.49
CA LEU A 15 -8.47 2.83 9.70
C LEU A 15 -9.86 2.17 9.58
N ALA A 16 -9.91 0.86 9.34
CA ALA A 16 -11.18 0.13 9.23
C ALA A 16 -11.99 0.18 10.55
N GLY A 17 -11.34 -0.05 11.69
CA GLY A 17 -12.03 -0.03 12.98
C GLY A 17 -12.45 1.38 13.41
N LEU A 18 -11.63 2.40 13.11
CA LEU A 18 -12.03 3.80 13.33
C LEU A 18 -13.27 4.17 12.49
N CYS A 19 -13.32 3.73 11.22
CA CYS A 19 -14.50 3.91 10.38
C CYS A 19 -15.72 3.16 10.94
N ALA A 20 -15.57 1.89 11.32
CA ALA A 20 -16.67 1.08 11.83
C ALA A 20 -17.24 1.65 13.13
N ALA A 21 -16.38 2.03 14.08
CA ALA A 21 -16.79 2.67 15.32
C ALA A 21 -17.54 3.98 15.07
N LEU A 22 -17.10 4.78 14.10
CA LEU A 22 -17.72 6.08 13.81
C LEU A 22 -19.11 5.90 13.20
N GLU A 23 -19.24 4.99 12.24
CA GLU A 23 -20.53 4.65 11.63
C GLU A 23 -21.52 4.05 12.65
N LEU A 24 -21.06 3.17 13.55
CA LEU A 24 -21.91 2.64 14.62
C LEU A 24 -22.42 3.77 15.52
N LEU A 25 -21.57 4.72 15.88
CA LEU A 25 -21.99 5.87 16.70
C LEU A 25 -22.96 6.80 15.97
N GLU A 26 -22.83 6.99 14.65
CA GLU A 26 -23.79 7.77 13.85
C GLU A 26 -25.19 7.12 13.83
N HIS A 27 -25.25 5.79 13.97
CA HIS A 27 -26.48 5.01 14.11
C HIS A 27 -26.90 4.76 15.57
N ASP A 28 -26.41 5.57 16.51
CA ASP A 28 -26.76 5.48 17.93
C ASP A 28 -26.55 4.06 18.49
N LYS A 29 -25.44 3.40 18.12
CA LYS A 29 -25.05 2.08 18.65
C LYS A 29 -23.89 2.19 19.66
N PRO A 30 -23.91 1.43 20.78
CA PRO A 30 -22.81 1.47 21.75
C PRO A 30 -21.65 0.62 21.23
N VAL A 31 -20.42 1.10 21.46
CA VAL A 31 -19.20 0.53 20.88
C VAL A 31 -18.13 0.34 21.95
N LEU A 32 -17.57 -0.87 21.98
CA LEU A 32 -16.31 -1.17 22.65
C LEU A 32 -15.22 -1.32 21.59
N LEU A 33 -14.25 -0.40 21.59
CA LEU A 33 -13.10 -0.42 20.68
C LEU A 33 -11.85 -0.88 21.44
N LEU A 34 -11.29 -2.02 21.05
CA LEU A 34 -10.06 -2.59 21.61
C LEU A 34 -8.92 -2.45 20.61
N ASP A 35 -7.70 -2.17 21.07
CA ASP A 35 -6.48 -2.25 20.24
C ASP A 35 -5.31 -2.72 21.11
N CYS A 36 -4.39 -3.52 20.54
CA CYS A 36 -3.20 -3.98 21.25
C CYS A 36 -2.12 -2.89 21.41
N ALA A 37 -2.19 -1.82 20.63
CA ALA A 37 -1.27 -0.71 20.64
C ALA A 37 -1.69 0.36 21.66
N ALA A 38 -0.70 1.15 22.08
CA ALA A 38 -0.93 2.36 22.85
C ALA A 38 -1.78 3.35 22.05
N GLN A 39 -2.53 4.21 22.76
CA GLN A 39 -3.43 5.15 22.12
C GLN A 39 -2.73 6.14 21.16
N SER A 40 -1.45 6.42 21.38
CA SER A 40 -0.61 7.24 20.50
C SER A 40 -0.43 6.64 19.10
N ASP A 41 -0.55 5.32 18.98
CA ASP A 41 -0.30 4.57 17.75
C ASP A 41 -1.58 4.27 16.96
N TRP A 42 -2.74 4.69 17.48
CA TRP A 42 -4.04 4.46 16.85
C TRP A 42 -4.11 5.08 15.45
N GLY A 43 -4.79 4.41 14.54
CA GLY A 43 -4.72 4.59 13.09
C GLY A 43 -3.85 3.53 12.41
N GLY A 44 -2.96 2.86 13.15
CA GLY A 44 -2.13 1.77 12.65
C GLY A 44 -1.33 2.16 11.40
N GLN A 45 -1.18 1.23 10.45
CA GLN A 45 -0.41 1.46 9.22
C GLN A 45 -0.96 2.61 8.35
N ALA A 46 -2.22 3.02 8.53
CA ALA A 46 -2.77 4.15 7.80
C ALA A 46 -2.05 5.47 8.15
N ASN A 47 -1.48 5.60 9.36
CA ASN A 47 -0.68 6.76 9.74
C ASN A 47 0.56 6.93 8.85
N ASP A 48 1.08 5.85 8.27
CA ASP A 48 2.30 5.88 7.47
C ASP A 48 2.01 5.97 5.97
N ALA A 49 0.75 5.77 5.55
CA ALA A 49 0.39 5.72 4.15
C ALA A 49 0.41 7.11 3.48
N PHE A 50 0.84 7.18 2.23
CA PHE A 50 0.88 8.44 1.46
C PHE A 50 -0.52 9.07 1.25
N GLY A 51 -1.60 8.31 1.41
CA GLY A 51 -2.98 8.80 1.31
C GLY A 51 -3.60 8.66 -0.09
N GLY A 52 -3.05 7.79 -0.93
CA GLY A 52 -3.59 7.46 -2.24
C GLY A 52 -4.85 6.61 -2.18
N MET A 53 -5.84 6.95 -3.00
CA MET A 53 -7.12 6.25 -3.12
C MET A 53 -7.53 6.10 -4.58
N LEU A 54 -7.94 4.90 -4.97
CA LEU A 54 -8.41 4.58 -6.31
C LEU A 54 -9.91 4.87 -6.41
N LEU A 55 -10.28 5.97 -7.05
CA LEU A 55 -11.66 6.48 -7.08
C LEU A 55 -12.06 6.85 -8.50
N SER A 56 -13.35 6.74 -8.81
CA SER A 56 -13.96 7.09 -10.10
C SER A 56 -15.06 8.14 -9.93
N GLU A 57 -15.46 8.73 -11.07
CA GLU A 57 -16.56 9.68 -11.19
C GLU A 57 -16.44 10.90 -10.27
N THR A 58 -15.21 11.39 -10.07
CA THR A 58 -14.94 12.52 -9.16
C THR A 58 -14.97 13.91 -9.83
N PRO A 59 -15.29 14.99 -9.08
CA PRO A 59 -15.07 16.35 -9.53
C PRO A 59 -13.65 16.62 -10.01
N GLU A 60 -12.64 16.01 -9.37
CA GLU A 60 -11.24 16.12 -9.78
C GLU A 60 -11.02 15.49 -11.16
N GLN A 61 -11.57 14.30 -11.41
CA GLN A 61 -11.53 13.67 -12.74
C GLN A 61 -12.25 14.52 -13.79
N LYS A 62 -13.46 15.00 -13.49
CA LYS A 62 -14.25 15.84 -14.40
C LYS A 62 -13.51 17.14 -14.77
N ARG A 63 -12.90 17.83 -13.80
CA ARG A 63 -12.09 19.04 -14.05
C ARG A 63 -10.86 18.75 -14.91
N MET A 64 -10.34 17.54 -14.88
CA MET A 64 -9.20 17.11 -15.69
C MET A 64 -9.61 16.48 -17.03
N GLY A 65 -10.90 16.49 -17.38
CA GLY A 65 -11.41 15.95 -18.64
C GLY A 65 -11.39 14.43 -18.71
N ILE A 66 -11.39 13.73 -17.57
CA ILE A 66 -11.45 12.27 -17.51
C ILE A 66 -12.92 11.84 -17.48
N SER A 67 -13.32 11.05 -18.49
CA SER A 67 -14.65 10.42 -18.55
C SER A 67 -14.51 8.95 -18.19
N ASP A 68 -14.82 8.61 -16.95
CA ASP A 68 -14.69 7.27 -16.37
C ASP A 68 -16.07 6.69 -16.04
N ASN A 69 -16.19 5.37 -15.92
CA ASN A 69 -17.43 4.70 -15.53
C ASN A 69 -17.15 3.36 -14.81
N PRO A 70 -18.13 2.82 -14.06
CA PRO A 70 -17.98 1.57 -13.33
C PRO A 70 -17.63 0.37 -14.22
N GLU A 71 -18.15 0.29 -15.45
CA GLU A 71 -17.91 -0.84 -16.34
C GLU A 71 -16.44 -0.93 -16.78
N LEU A 72 -15.88 0.19 -17.22
CA LEU A 72 -14.47 0.32 -17.58
C LEU A 72 -13.57 0.06 -16.37
N PHE A 73 -13.94 0.62 -15.22
CA PHE A 73 -13.19 0.43 -14.00
C PHE A 73 -13.22 -1.04 -13.54
N TYR A 74 -14.36 -1.72 -13.61
CA TYR A 74 -14.47 -3.14 -13.27
C TYR A 74 -13.63 -4.01 -14.20
N ARG A 75 -13.66 -3.73 -15.51
CA ARG A 75 -12.83 -4.43 -16.50
C ARG A 75 -11.34 -4.29 -16.17
N ASP A 76 -10.88 -3.08 -15.88
CA ASP A 76 -9.48 -2.83 -15.51
C ASP A 76 -9.12 -3.57 -14.20
N TRP A 77 -10.04 -3.61 -13.23
CA TRP A 77 -9.87 -4.35 -11.99
C TRP A 77 -9.73 -5.85 -12.22
N LEU A 78 -10.61 -6.46 -13.02
CA LEU A 78 -10.54 -7.89 -13.35
C LEU A 78 -9.24 -8.25 -14.09
N SER A 79 -8.82 -7.39 -15.02
CA SER A 79 -7.54 -7.52 -15.74
C SER A 79 -6.34 -7.46 -14.79
N ALA A 80 -6.39 -6.58 -13.79
CA ALA A 80 -5.34 -6.51 -12.78
C ALA A 80 -5.35 -7.74 -11.88
N ALA A 81 -6.51 -8.06 -11.30
CA ALA A 81 -6.66 -9.06 -10.23
C ALA A 81 -6.42 -10.50 -10.68
N GLN A 82 -6.71 -10.83 -11.95
CA GLN A 82 -6.54 -12.17 -12.52
C GLN A 82 -7.09 -13.29 -11.61
N PHE A 83 -8.34 -13.12 -11.19
CA PHE A 83 -9.00 -14.07 -10.31
C PHE A 83 -9.01 -15.50 -10.91
N PRO A 84 -8.70 -16.54 -10.12
CA PRO A 84 -8.95 -17.90 -10.55
C PRO A 84 -10.46 -18.13 -10.67
N GLN A 85 -10.87 -19.10 -11.50
CA GLN A 85 -12.30 -19.41 -11.71
C GLN A 85 -13.04 -19.81 -10.42
N SER A 86 -12.32 -20.33 -9.43
CA SER A 86 -12.85 -20.70 -8.12
C SER A 86 -13.12 -19.50 -7.20
N GLU A 87 -12.65 -18.30 -7.52
CA GLU A 87 -12.83 -17.11 -6.68
C GLU A 87 -14.13 -16.38 -7.05
N SER A 88 -15.11 -16.42 -6.14
CA SER A 88 -16.45 -15.88 -6.37
C SER A 88 -16.70 -14.56 -5.64
N TRP A 89 -16.03 -14.31 -4.51
CA TRP A 89 -16.30 -13.14 -3.66
C TRP A 89 -15.46 -11.94 -4.06
N GLY A 90 -14.20 -12.14 -4.45
CA GLY A 90 -13.32 -11.08 -4.96
C GLY A 90 -13.96 -10.25 -6.08
N PRO A 91 -14.43 -10.87 -7.18
CA PRO A 91 -15.13 -10.16 -8.26
C PRO A 91 -16.41 -9.42 -7.80
N ARG A 92 -17.21 -10.02 -6.91
CA ARG A 92 -18.43 -9.39 -6.37
C ARG A 92 -18.12 -8.14 -5.57
N TRP A 93 -17.11 -8.21 -4.71
CA TRP A 93 -16.62 -7.08 -3.94
C TRP A 93 -16.03 -5.98 -4.82
N ALA A 94 -15.24 -6.35 -5.84
CA ALA A 94 -14.69 -5.41 -6.80
C ALA A 94 -15.81 -4.69 -7.57
N LYS A 95 -16.85 -5.42 -8.01
CA LYS A 95 -18.03 -4.83 -8.64
C LYS A 95 -18.75 -3.84 -7.73
N ALA A 96 -19.02 -4.26 -6.49
CA ALA A 96 -19.65 -3.39 -5.49
C ALA A 96 -18.82 -2.14 -5.22
N TYR A 97 -17.48 -2.27 -5.16
CA TYR A 97 -16.57 -1.15 -4.98
C TYR A 97 -16.68 -0.15 -6.14
N VAL A 98 -16.55 -0.59 -7.39
CA VAL A 98 -16.55 0.35 -8.53
C VAL A 98 -17.89 1.08 -8.67
N GLU A 99 -19.00 0.45 -8.32
CA GLU A 99 -20.34 1.04 -8.35
C GLU A 99 -20.57 2.07 -7.23
N HIS A 100 -19.87 1.94 -6.10
CA HIS A 100 -20.19 2.71 -4.89
C HIS A 100 -19.06 3.56 -4.32
N ASN A 101 -17.82 3.42 -4.82
CA ASN A 101 -16.64 4.11 -4.29
C ASN A 101 -16.83 5.63 -4.21
N ARG A 102 -17.58 6.19 -5.16
CA ARG A 102 -17.93 7.61 -5.20
C ARG A 102 -18.69 8.04 -3.94
N ARG A 103 -19.83 7.39 -3.68
CA ARG A 103 -20.75 7.73 -2.59
C ARG A 103 -20.18 7.32 -1.24
N ASP A 104 -19.73 6.07 -1.13
CA ASP A 104 -19.41 5.45 0.16
C ASP A 104 -18.00 5.72 0.65
N ILE A 105 -17.14 6.29 -0.18
CA ILE A 105 -15.76 6.59 0.19
C ILE A 105 -15.47 8.06 -0.04
N TYR A 106 -15.53 8.53 -1.29
CA TYR A 106 -15.14 9.91 -1.61
C TYR A 106 -16.06 10.94 -0.94
N ASP A 107 -17.38 10.82 -1.12
CA ASP A 107 -18.32 11.81 -0.60
C ASP A 107 -18.43 11.72 0.93
N TRP A 108 -18.39 10.51 1.50
CA TRP A 108 -18.32 10.33 2.95
C TRP A 108 -17.07 10.96 3.57
N LEU A 109 -15.88 10.72 3.02
CA LEU A 109 -14.64 11.35 3.53
C LEU A 109 -14.73 12.87 3.50
N LYS A 110 -15.39 13.45 2.49
CA LYS A 110 -15.62 14.90 2.43
C LYS A 110 -16.56 15.40 3.52
N GLN A 111 -17.59 14.64 3.88
CA GLN A 111 -18.44 14.93 5.03
C GLN A 111 -17.64 14.91 6.33
N GLN A 112 -16.67 13.99 6.44
CA GLN A 112 -15.71 13.96 7.55
C GLN A 112 -14.65 15.08 7.50
N GLY A 113 -14.71 15.98 6.53
CA GLY A 113 -13.79 17.12 6.39
C GLY A 113 -12.45 16.78 5.72
N ILE A 114 -12.32 15.59 5.12
CA ILE A 114 -11.17 15.24 4.29
C ILE A 114 -11.33 15.87 2.91
N ARG A 115 -10.22 16.37 2.36
CA ARG A 115 -10.16 16.99 1.04
C ARG A 115 -9.11 16.28 0.20
N PHE A 116 -9.26 16.33 -1.11
CA PHE A 116 -8.32 15.72 -2.05
C PHE A 116 -7.50 16.79 -2.78
N VAL A 117 -6.27 16.42 -3.14
CA VAL A 117 -5.42 17.20 -4.02
C VAL A 117 -6.14 17.34 -5.38
N PRO A 118 -6.21 18.54 -5.98
CA PRO A 118 -6.90 18.76 -7.25
C PRO A 118 -6.08 18.27 -8.45
N ALA A 119 -5.50 17.06 -8.35
CA ALA A 119 -4.74 16.38 -9.39
C ALA A 119 -4.89 14.87 -9.23
N VAL A 120 -5.28 14.20 -10.31
CA VAL A 120 -5.43 12.74 -10.37
C VAL A 120 -4.20 12.14 -11.04
N GLN A 121 -3.58 11.15 -10.40
CA GLN A 121 -2.41 10.46 -10.95
C GLN A 121 -2.83 9.20 -11.72
N TRP A 122 -1.95 8.75 -12.62
CA TRP A 122 -2.17 7.58 -13.46
C TRP A 122 -1.12 6.52 -13.19
N VAL A 123 -1.35 5.78 -12.10
CA VAL A 123 -0.48 4.73 -11.57
C VAL A 123 -1.03 3.35 -11.97
N GLU A 124 -0.17 2.33 -12.02
CA GLU A 124 -0.49 0.97 -12.44
C GLU A 124 -1.19 0.92 -13.80
N ARG A 125 -0.54 1.44 -14.85
CA ARG A 125 -1.07 1.44 -16.23
C ARG A 125 -1.12 0.06 -16.88
N GLY A 126 -0.44 -0.92 -16.28
CA GLY A 126 -0.17 -2.21 -16.88
C GLY A 126 0.93 -2.15 -17.93
N ASN A 127 1.73 -3.20 -18.04
CA ASN A 127 2.80 -3.27 -19.02
C ASN A 127 2.28 -3.33 -20.46
N TYR A 128 1.05 -3.83 -20.64
CA TYR A 128 0.40 -4.07 -21.94
C TYR A 128 -0.99 -3.42 -22.01
N GLY A 129 -1.25 -2.40 -21.19
CA GLY A 129 -2.58 -1.79 -21.05
C GLY A 129 -3.53 -2.63 -20.19
N ASP A 130 -2.98 -3.55 -19.40
CA ASP A 130 -3.68 -4.49 -18.53
C ASP A 130 -3.86 -3.99 -17.09
N GLY A 131 -3.72 -2.67 -16.89
CA GLY A 131 -3.96 -1.98 -15.62
C GLY A 131 -5.01 -0.87 -15.75
N ASN A 132 -4.81 0.26 -15.08
CA ASN A 132 -5.70 1.42 -15.19
C ASN A 132 -5.70 1.99 -16.61
N SER A 133 -6.85 1.95 -17.27
CA SER A 133 -7.08 2.61 -18.56
C SER A 133 -7.21 4.13 -18.44
N LEU A 134 -7.58 4.63 -17.25
CA LEU A 134 -7.74 6.05 -16.97
C LEU A 134 -7.08 6.43 -15.63
N PRO A 135 -6.70 7.70 -15.43
CA PRO A 135 -6.21 8.18 -14.14
C PRO A 135 -7.30 8.10 -13.06
N ARG A 136 -7.02 7.36 -11.98
CA ARG A 136 -7.95 7.14 -10.84
C ARG A 136 -7.30 7.33 -9.46
N TYR A 137 -6.00 7.63 -9.39
CA TYR A 137 -5.28 7.71 -8.14
C TYR A 137 -5.36 9.13 -7.54
N HIS A 138 -6.23 9.28 -6.53
CA HIS A 138 -6.48 10.52 -5.80
C HIS A 138 -5.65 10.56 -4.53
N ILE A 139 -5.12 11.72 -4.15
CA ILE A 139 -4.34 11.87 -2.93
C ILE A 139 -5.13 12.71 -1.93
N ALA A 140 -5.34 12.21 -0.73
CA ALA A 140 -5.95 12.96 0.36
C ALA A 140 -4.96 13.97 0.97
N TRP A 141 -5.42 15.20 1.21
CA TRP A 141 -4.67 16.18 1.99
C TRP A 141 -4.50 15.70 3.43
N GLY A 142 -3.27 15.78 3.95
CA GLY A 142 -2.91 15.17 5.23
C GLY A 142 -2.35 13.76 5.12
N CYS A 143 -2.30 13.17 3.91
CA CYS A 143 -1.92 11.78 3.70
C CYS A 143 -2.82 10.80 4.50
N GLY A 144 -2.37 9.56 4.70
CA GLY A 144 -3.10 8.57 5.48
C GLY A 144 -3.25 8.96 6.95
N ARG A 145 -2.23 9.59 7.56
CA ARG A 145 -2.31 10.12 8.93
C ARG A 145 -3.41 11.15 9.09
N GLY A 146 -3.53 12.08 8.16
CA GLY A 146 -4.58 13.10 8.19
C GLY A 146 -5.98 12.50 8.14
N ILE A 147 -6.16 11.38 7.44
CA ILE A 147 -7.43 10.63 7.45
C ILE A 147 -7.64 9.96 8.81
N ALA A 148 -6.71 9.11 9.25
CA ALA A 148 -6.86 8.33 10.47
C ALA A 148 -7.04 9.23 11.71
N GLN A 149 -6.22 10.26 11.85
CA GLN A 149 -6.28 11.17 13.01
C GLN A 149 -7.53 12.07 12.98
N ARG A 150 -8.03 12.45 11.79
CA ARG A 150 -9.28 13.20 11.69
C ARG A 150 -10.48 12.35 12.12
N LEU A 151 -10.52 11.08 11.72
CA LEU A 151 -11.58 10.15 12.11
C LEU A 151 -11.51 9.81 13.60
N LEU A 152 -10.30 9.61 14.14
CA LEU A 152 -10.09 9.44 15.57
C LEU A 152 -10.56 10.68 16.37
N ALA A 153 -10.26 11.88 15.88
CA ALA A 153 -10.77 13.11 16.49
C ALA A 153 -12.30 13.18 16.42
N ALA A 154 -12.89 12.82 15.26
CA ALA A 154 -14.34 12.79 15.09
C ALA A 154 -15.04 11.83 16.06
N LEU A 155 -14.46 10.64 16.29
CA LEU A 155 -14.93 9.68 17.29
C LEU A 155 -14.96 10.28 18.70
N ARG A 156 -13.86 10.92 19.12
CA ARG A 156 -13.72 11.50 20.46
C ARG A 156 -14.68 12.65 20.71
N THR A 157 -14.97 13.44 19.69
CA THR A 157 -15.87 14.60 19.78
C THR A 157 -17.28 14.29 19.26
N HIS A 158 -17.62 13.01 19.04
CA HIS A 158 -18.91 12.62 18.49
C HIS A 158 -20.04 12.95 19.49
N ARG A 159 -21.24 13.29 19.00
CA ARG A 159 -22.41 13.60 19.85
C ARG A 159 -22.79 12.45 20.80
N ASN A 160 -22.49 11.22 20.38
CA ASN A 160 -22.73 9.97 21.13
C ASN A 160 -21.44 9.40 21.76
N ALA A 161 -20.39 10.20 21.97
CA ALA A 161 -19.11 9.72 22.51
C ALA A 161 -19.25 9.06 23.90
N ASN A 162 -20.30 9.37 24.66
CA ASN A 162 -20.63 8.69 25.91
C ASN A 162 -21.00 7.19 25.73
N ARG A 163 -21.24 6.75 24.50
CA ARG A 163 -21.54 5.36 24.13
C ARG A 163 -20.32 4.64 23.53
N LEU A 164 -19.16 5.30 23.53
CA LEU A 164 -17.89 4.76 23.07
C LEU A 164 -16.98 4.45 24.27
N THR A 165 -16.60 3.19 24.41
CA THR A 165 -15.54 2.76 25.32
C THR A 165 -14.32 2.39 24.51
N CYS A 166 -13.18 3.04 24.78
CA CYS A 166 -11.93 2.85 24.08
C CYS A 166 -10.88 2.24 25.03
N LEU A 167 -10.37 1.05 24.72
CA LEU A 167 -9.36 0.37 25.54
C LEU A 167 -8.10 0.09 24.70
N PRO A 168 -7.05 0.95 24.81
CA PRO A 168 -5.75 0.67 24.22
C PRO A 168 -5.03 -0.43 25.00
N GLU A 169 -3.97 -1.00 24.43
CA GLU A 169 -3.14 -2.04 25.05
C GLU A 169 -3.93 -3.31 25.46
N HIS A 170 -5.04 -3.60 24.77
CA HIS A 170 -5.84 -4.81 24.92
C HIS A 170 -5.66 -5.70 23.68
N ALA A 171 -4.75 -6.67 23.78
CA ALA A 171 -4.48 -7.64 22.74
C ALA A 171 -5.49 -8.80 22.83
N VAL A 172 -6.35 -8.91 21.81
CA VAL A 172 -7.26 -10.06 21.66
C VAL A 172 -6.49 -11.26 21.12
N GLU A 173 -6.67 -12.42 21.75
CA GLU A 173 -6.01 -13.68 21.38
C GLU A 173 -7.00 -14.74 20.89
N HIS A 174 -8.25 -14.69 21.36
CA HIS A 174 -9.28 -15.69 21.03
C HIS A 174 -10.64 -15.04 20.77
N LEU A 175 -11.41 -15.62 19.84
CA LEU A 175 -12.83 -15.33 19.66
C LEU A 175 -13.65 -16.40 20.38
N ASP A 176 -14.70 -15.98 21.09
CA ASP A 176 -15.57 -16.88 21.83
C ASP A 176 -16.85 -17.15 21.04
N SER A 177 -17.34 -18.39 21.09
CA SER A 177 -18.57 -18.81 20.45
C SER A 177 -19.44 -19.65 21.39
N SER A 178 -20.75 -19.59 21.18
CA SER A 178 -21.75 -20.40 21.89
C SER A 178 -22.91 -20.72 20.96
N ALA A 179 -23.28 -22.00 20.87
CA ALA A 179 -24.36 -22.48 20.00
C ALA A 179 -24.25 -21.99 18.54
N GLY A 180 -23.03 -21.98 17.99
CA GLY A 180 -22.76 -21.54 16.61
C GLY A 180 -22.79 -20.02 16.39
N ARG A 181 -22.95 -19.21 17.44
CA ARG A 181 -22.90 -17.74 17.38
C ARG A 181 -21.63 -17.22 18.06
N ILE A 182 -21.00 -16.20 17.48
CA ILE A 182 -19.91 -15.49 18.14
C ILE A 182 -20.47 -14.61 19.26
N THR A 183 -19.87 -14.70 20.45
CA THR A 183 -20.36 -14.03 21.66
C THR A 183 -19.35 -13.06 22.26
N GLY A 184 -18.17 -12.91 21.64
CA GLY A 184 -17.15 -11.98 22.11
C GLY A 184 -15.72 -12.46 21.89
N CYS A 185 -14.82 -12.06 22.78
CA CYS A 185 -13.41 -12.39 22.70
C CYS A 185 -12.71 -12.46 24.06
N ARG A 186 -11.52 -13.07 24.09
CA ARG A 186 -10.60 -13.08 25.23
C ARG A 186 -9.19 -12.68 24.82
N GLY A 187 -8.45 -12.13 25.77
CA GLY A 187 -7.07 -11.70 25.54
C GLY A 187 -6.38 -11.14 26.78
N LYS A 188 -5.33 -10.34 26.56
CA LYS A 188 -4.51 -9.72 27.60
C LYS A 188 -4.57 -8.20 27.51
N GLY A 189 -4.81 -7.56 28.64
CA GLY A 189 -4.74 -6.11 28.82
C GLY A 189 -3.69 -5.72 29.87
N PRO A 190 -3.59 -4.44 30.22
CA PRO A 190 -2.60 -3.93 31.17
C PRO A 190 -2.69 -4.57 32.57
N ASN A 191 -3.89 -4.99 32.97
CA ASN A 191 -4.17 -5.60 34.28
C ASN A 191 -4.28 -7.14 34.20
N GLY A 192 -3.74 -7.76 33.16
CA GLY A 192 -3.80 -9.22 32.94
C GLY A 192 -4.94 -9.65 32.00
N ALA A 193 -5.42 -10.88 32.17
CA ALA A 193 -6.42 -11.47 31.27
C ALA A 193 -7.80 -10.79 31.35
N PHE A 194 -8.42 -10.59 30.19
CA PHE A 194 -9.77 -10.04 30.06
C PHE A 194 -10.65 -10.89 29.14
N ALA A 195 -11.96 -10.74 29.30
CA ALA A 195 -13.00 -11.21 28.40
C ALA A 195 -13.91 -10.03 28.02
N ALA A 196 -14.38 -9.98 26.78
CA ALA A 196 -15.37 -9.01 26.31
C ALA A 196 -16.52 -9.76 25.65
N HIS A 197 -17.74 -9.49 26.08
CA HIS A 197 -18.96 -10.06 25.51
C HIS A 197 -19.65 -9.08 24.58
N ALA A 198 -20.06 -9.55 23.40
CA ALA A 198 -20.78 -8.76 22.41
C ALA A 198 -21.72 -9.57 21.52
N GLU A 199 -22.71 -8.90 20.94
CA GLU A 199 -23.61 -9.48 19.93
C GLU A 199 -22.98 -9.44 18.54
N HIS A 200 -22.28 -8.34 18.23
CA HIS A 200 -21.56 -8.14 16.97
C HIS A 200 -20.08 -7.89 17.25
N THR A 201 -19.21 -8.72 16.67
CA THR A 201 -17.76 -8.61 16.77
C THR A 201 -17.16 -8.31 15.38
N LEU A 202 -16.45 -7.19 15.25
CA LEU A 202 -15.82 -6.73 14.02
C LEU A 202 -14.30 -6.84 14.12
N VAL A 203 -13.68 -7.69 13.30
CA VAL A 203 -12.23 -7.87 13.22
C VAL A 203 -11.64 -6.88 12.23
N CYS A 204 -10.86 -5.91 12.74
CA CYS A 204 -10.24 -4.81 12.00
C CYS A 204 -8.72 -4.71 12.23
N THR A 205 -8.06 -5.87 12.38
CA THR A 205 -6.71 -5.98 12.98
C THR A 205 -5.53 -5.90 12.00
N GLY A 206 -5.79 -5.62 10.72
CA GLY A 206 -4.73 -5.61 9.70
C GLY A 206 -4.38 -7.02 9.18
N GLY A 207 -3.32 -7.08 8.37
CA GLY A 207 -2.85 -8.29 7.69
C GLY A 207 -1.80 -9.11 8.45
N ILE A 208 -1.03 -9.89 7.69
CA ILE A 208 0.05 -10.78 8.20
C ILE A 208 1.47 -10.23 7.94
N ASN A 209 1.61 -9.16 7.17
CA ASN A 209 2.90 -8.72 6.63
C ASN A 209 3.84 -8.03 7.64
N GLY A 210 3.42 -7.85 8.89
CA GLY A 210 4.30 -7.49 9.99
C GLY A 210 5.12 -8.67 10.51
N SER A 211 4.67 -9.91 10.25
CA SER A 211 5.35 -11.13 10.71
C SER A 211 6.10 -11.80 9.56
N PHE A 212 7.43 -11.84 9.65
CA PHE A 212 8.25 -12.56 8.68
C PHE A 212 7.98 -14.07 8.67
N SER A 213 7.60 -14.66 9.80
CA SER A 213 7.23 -16.08 9.83
C SER A 213 5.95 -16.34 9.06
N GLU A 214 4.93 -15.49 9.20
CA GLU A 214 3.69 -15.65 8.42
C GLU A 214 3.91 -15.34 6.94
N VAL A 215 4.70 -14.31 6.63
CA VAL A 215 5.06 -14.00 5.25
C VAL A 215 5.81 -15.17 4.61
N ALA A 216 6.74 -15.81 5.33
CA ALA A 216 7.49 -16.96 4.81
C ALA A 216 6.58 -18.18 4.57
N LYS A 217 5.65 -18.47 5.49
CA LYS A 217 4.69 -19.58 5.34
C LYS A 217 3.81 -19.44 4.09
N HIS A 218 3.48 -18.20 3.72
CA HIS A 218 2.57 -17.89 2.62
C HIS A 218 3.29 -17.31 1.39
N TRP A 219 4.61 -17.35 1.34
CA TRP A 219 5.36 -16.76 0.24
C TRP A 219 5.13 -17.56 -1.06
N ASP A 220 4.63 -16.88 -2.09
CA ASP A 220 4.45 -17.49 -3.41
C ASP A 220 5.80 -17.56 -4.14
N THR A 221 6.44 -18.74 -4.06
CA THR A 221 7.74 -18.99 -4.68
C THR A 221 7.70 -19.02 -6.20
N ASP A 222 6.56 -19.36 -6.78
CA ASP A 222 6.41 -19.42 -8.23
C ASP A 222 6.32 -18.02 -8.83
N THR A 223 5.62 -17.11 -8.13
CA THR A 223 5.46 -15.71 -8.53
C THR A 223 6.71 -14.88 -8.21
N TYR A 224 7.23 -14.96 -6.98
CA TYR A 224 8.26 -14.04 -6.50
C TYR A 224 9.65 -14.65 -6.36
N GLY A 225 9.85 -15.92 -6.73
CA GLY A 225 11.09 -16.65 -6.46
C GLY A 225 11.19 -17.06 -4.98
N GLN A 226 12.32 -17.66 -4.62
CA GLN A 226 12.58 -18.15 -3.25
C GLN A 226 12.34 -17.09 -2.18
N TYR A 227 11.99 -17.49 -0.95
CA TYR A 227 11.80 -16.53 0.14
C TYR A 227 13.10 -15.73 0.40
N PRO A 228 13.05 -14.39 0.33
CA PRO A 228 14.26 -13.57 0.42
C PRO A 228 14.81 -13.47 1.84
N SER A 229 16.07 -13.88 2.03
CA SER A 229 16.81 -13.72 3.28
C SER A 229 17.09 -12.24 3.64
N ASN A 230 16.96 -11.34 2.67
CA ASN A 230 17.19 -9.90 2.81
C ASN A 230 15.89 -9.06 2.72
N LEU A 231 14.73 -9.68 2.96
CA LEU A 231 13.42 -9.02 2.95
C LEU A 231 13.38 -7.85 3.93
N LEU A 232 12.82 -6.72 3.50
CA LEU A 232 12.57 -5.58 4.36
C LEU A 232 11.16 -5.60 4.94
N ALA A 233 11.04 -5.20 6.21
CA ALA A 233 9.78 -5.06 6.92
C ALA A 233 9.15 -3.70 6.60
N GLY A 234 8.11 -3.72 5.78
CA GLY A 234 7.33 -2.53 5.46
C GLY A 234 6.17 -2.27 6.42
N THR A 235 5.89 -3.17 7.35
CA THR A 235 4.72 -3.07 8.24
C THR A 235 5.16 -3.32 9.67
N TYR A 236 4.47 -2.70 10.62
CA TYR A 236 4.76 -2.85 12.04
C TYR A 236 4.58 -4.34 12.46
N PRO A 237 5.43 -4.89 13.34
CA PRO A 237 5.38 -6.30 13.72
C PRO A 237 4.05 -6.79 14.31
N ARG A 238 3.19 -5.86 14.79
CA ARG A 238 1.86 -6.16 15.34
C ARG A 238 0.85 -6.62 14.27
N ALA A 239 1.12 -6.42 12.97
CA ALA A 239 0.32 -6.99 11.89
C ALA A 239 0.75 -8.43 11.63
N ASP A 240 0.51 -9.31 12.61
CA ASP A 240 1.05 -10.67 12.68
C ASP A 240 0.04 -11.75 12.27
N GLY A 241 -1.18 -11.37 11.93
CA GLY A 241 -2.24 -12.29 11.56
C GLY A 241 -2.86 -13.10 12.69
N ALA A 242 -2.60 -12.80 13.97
CA ALA A 242 -3.14 -13.59 15.10
C ALA A 242 -4.66 -13.79 15.03
N LEU A 243 -5.42 -12.75 14.64
CA LEU A 243 -6.87 -12.83 14.53
C LEU A 243 -7.36 -13.57 13.27
N HIS A 244 -6.52 -13.79 12.26
CA HIS A 244 -6.85 -14.73 11.18
C HIS A 244 -6.91 -16.16 11.75
N ASN A 245 -5.92 -16.54 12.57
CA ASN A 245 -5.89 -17.85 13.23
C ASN A 245 -7.06 -17.99 14.21
N ALA A 246 -7.35 -16.95 15.00
CA ALA A 246 -8.50 -16.96 15.92
C ALA A 246 -9.85 -17.08 15.19
N ALA A 247 -9.99 -16.43 14.03
CA ALA A 247 -11.18 -16.57 13.18
C ALA A 247 -11.32 -17.99 12.62
N GLN A 248 -10.23 -18.59 12.12
CA GLN A 248 -10.25 -19.99 11.65
C GLN A 248 -10.65 -20.96 12.77
N ALA A 249 -10.18 -20.72 14.00
CA ALA A 249 -10.49 -21.57 15.15
C ALA A 249 -12.00 -21.60 15.50
N VAL A 250 -12.77 -20.58 15.09
CA VAL A 250 -14.23 -20.52 15.25
C VAL A 250 -15.00 -20.85 13.96
N GLY A 251 -14.32 -21.41 12.95
CA GLY A 251 -14.93 -21.93 11.72
C GLY A 251 -14.87 -21.00 10.51
N ALA A 252 -14.23 -19.83 10.61
CA ALA A 252 -14.14 -18.89 9.49
C ALA A 252 -13.27 -19.42 8.35
N GLN A 253 -13.65 -19.12 7.12
CA GLN A 253 -12.77 -19.21 5.96
C GLN A 253 -11.72 -18.09 6.01
N VAL A 254 -10.44 -18.46 5.96
CA VAL A 254 -9.33 -17.55 5.68
C VAL A 254 -8.67 -18.01 4.40
N THR A 255 -8.63 -17.14 3.41
CA THR A 255 -8.26 -17.49 2.04
C THR A 255 -7.14 -16.61 1.52
N ASN A 256 -6.36 -17.15 0.59
CA ASN A 256 -5.47 -16.38 -0.28
C ASN A 256 -4.37 -15.58 0.45
N LEU A 257 -3.93 -15.97 1.65
CA LEU A 257 -2.91 -15.22 2.40
C LEU A 257 -1.59 -15.03 1.65
N GLY A 258 -1.29 -15.88 0.65
CA GLY A 258 -0.14 -15.71 -0.24
C GLY A 258 -0.30 -14.64 -1.32
N TRP A 259 -1.52 -14.15 -1.57
CA TRP A 259 -1.72 -12.97 -2.39
C TRP A 259 -1.25 -11.76 -1.58
N MET A 260 -0.06 -11.27 -1.90
CA MET A 260 0.58 -10.15 -1.20
C MET A 260 0.91 -9.01 -2.16
N TRP A 261 0.74 -7.77 -1.67
CA TRP A 261 1.21 -6.57 -2.36
C TRP A 261 2.51 -6.09 -1.74
N ASN A 262 3.61 -6.47 -2.38
CA ASN A 262 4.98 -6.09 -2.01
C ASN A 262 5.50 -4.99 -2.94
N TYR A 263 6.61 -4.34 -2.57
CA TYR A 263 7.31 -3.42 -3.47
C TYR A 263 8.74 -3.88 -3.72
N ALA A 264 9.24 -3.61 -4.93
CA ALA A 264 10.59 -3.99 -5.34
C ALA A 264 11.66 -2.91 -5.05
N ALA A 265 11.22 -1.71 -4.70
CA ALA A 265 12.07 -0.55 -4.47
C ALA A 265 12.23 -0.23 -2.98
N GLY A 266 12.48 -1.26 -2.17
CA GLY A 266 12.76 -1.13 -0.75
C GLY A 266 14.23 -0.79 -0.47
N ILE A 267 14.48 0.12 0.48
CA ILE A 267 15.81 0.37 1.08
C ILE A 267 15.72 0.26 2.60
N ALA A 268 16.84 0.02 3.28
CA ALA A 268 16.85 0.03 4.75
C ALA A 268 16.46 1.43 5.29
N HIS A 269 15.60 1.44 6.30
CA HIS A 269 15.34 2.66 7.05
C HIS A 269 16.60 3.00 7.87
N PRO A 270 17.16 4.23 7.78
CA PRO A 270 18.40 4.58 8.45
C PRO A 270 18.25 4.73 9.96
N GLN A 271 17.02 4.90 10.43
CA GLN A 271 16.66 4.99 11.86
C GLN A 271 15.47 4.07 12.14
N PRO A 272 15.65 2.75 12.11
CA PRO A 272 14.53 1.81 12.15
C PRO A 272 13.86 1.81 13.53
N ALA A 273 12.53 1.90 13.57
CA ALA A 273 11.71 1.74 14.77
C ALA A 273 11.52 0.27 15.17
N TYR A 274 11.73 -0.66 14.24
CA TYR A 274 11.66 -2.09 14.46
C TYR A 274 12.62 -2.84 13.52
N PRO A 275 12.98 -4.10 13.84
CA PRO A 275 13.96 -4.86 13.05
C PRO A 275 13.62 -4.92 11.56
N ALA A 276 14.65 -4.77 10.72
CA ALA A 276 14.57 -4.79 9.26
C ALA A 276 13.59 -3.77 8.64
N GLN A 277 13.19 -2.71 9.36
CA GLN A 277 12.30 -1.69 8.80
C GLN A 277 12.86 -1.14 7.48
N GLY A 278 12.02 -1.18 6.44
CA GLY A 278 12.32 -0.66 5.12
C GLY A 278 11.56 0.63 4.80
N LEU A 279 12.15 1.44 3.93
CA LEU A 279 11.48 2.52 3.22
C LEU A 279 11.11 2.04 1.82
N SER A 280 9.86 2.26 1.42
CA SER A 280 9.43 2.05 0.04
C SER A 280 9.65 3.32 -0.77
N LEU A 281 10.49 3.24 -1.80
CA LEU A 281 10.72 4.33 -2.73
C LEU A 281 9.62 4.37 -3.80
N ILE A 282 9.22 5.57 -4.19
CA ILE A 282 8.61 5.84 -5.48
C ILE A 282 9.79 6.00 -6.46
N PRO A 283 10.11 4.98 -7.26
CA PRO A 283 11.36 4.95 -7.99
C PRO A 283 11.28 5.91 -9.18
N PRO A 284 12.40 6.59 -9.52
CA PRO A 284 12.45 7.45 -10.70
C PRO A 284 12.18 6.65 -11.98
N ARG A 285 11.27 7.16 -12.80
CA ARG A 285 10.89 6.55 -14.09
C ARG A 285 12.05 6.63 -15.10
N SER A 286 12.91 7.62 -14.94
CA SER A 286 14.11 7.83 -15.77
C SER A 286 15.36 7.10 -15.27
N ALA A 287 15.31 6.42 -14.11
CA ALA A 287 16.44 5.60 -13.64
C ALA A 287 16.55 4.30 -14.43
N LEU A 288 17.76 3.81 -14.65
CA LEU A 288 17.98 2.47 -15.18
C LEU A 288 17.88 1.44 -14.05
N TRP A 289 17.03 0.43 -14.24
CA TRP A 289 17.02 -0.75 -13.39
C TRP A 289 18.08 -1.74 -13.85
N LEU A 290 19.05 -2.02 -13.00
CA LEU A 290 20.12 -2.98 -13.25
C LEU A 290 20.01 -4.19 -12.31
N ALA A 291 20.42 -5.35 -12.82
CA ALA A 291 20.57 -6.58 -12.06
C ALA A 291 21.82 -6.50 -11.15
N PRO A 292 21.99 -7.43 -10.19
CA PRO A 292 23.16 -7.51 -9.33
C PRO A 292 24.52 -7.46 -10.05
N ASP A 293 24.58 -8.02 -11.26
CA ASP A 293 25.78 -8.06 -12.09
C ASP A 293 26.05 -6.73 -12.84
N GLY A 294 25.14 -5.76 -12.76
CA GLY A 294 25.24 -4.46 -13.42
C GLY A 294 24.63 -4.43 -14.82
N SER A 295 24.09 -5.55 -15.32
CA SER A 295 23.37 -5.57 -16.59
C SER A 295 22.01 -4.87 -16.47
N ARG A 296 21.54 -4.21 -17.54
CA ARG A 296 20.20 -3.60 -17.54
C ARG A 296 19.15 -4.71 -17.56
N ILE A 297 18.20 -4.65 -16.63
CA ILE A 297 17.10 -5.61 -16.54
C ILE A 297 16.23 -5.48 -17.81
N GLY A 298 16.13 -6.56 -18.59
CA GLY A 298 15.51 -6.58 -19.93
C GLY A 298 15.06 -7.99 -20.35
N PRO A 299 14.58 -8.20 -21.59
CA PRO A 299 14.55 -7.25 -22.71
C PRO A 299 13.57 -6.08 -22.52
N MET A 300 12.44 -6.29 -21.84
CA MET A 300 11.55 -5.19 -21.45
C MET A 300 12.13 -4.47 -20.22
N PRO A 301 12.39 -3.14 -20.27
CA PRO A 301 12.93 -2.43 -19.11
C PRO A 301 11.87 -2.27 -18.02
N LEU A 302 12.30 -2.32 -16.78
CA LEU A 302 11.46 -1.96 -15.64
C LEU A 302 11.26 -0.44 -15.61
N VAL A 303 10.01 0.02 -15.59
CA VAL A 303 9.64 1.44 -15.51
C VAL A 303 8.53 1.61 -14.49
N SER A 304 8.80 2.40 -13.45
CA SER A 304 7.88 2.59 -12.34
C SER A 304 6.56 3.24 -12.75
N GLY A 305 5.49 2.84 -12.07
CA GLY A 305 4.10 3.27 -12.30
C GLY A 305 3.41 2.63 -13.51
N PHE A 306 3.99 1.57 -14.08
CA PHE A 306 3.31 0.66 -15.01
C PHE A 306 2.80 -0.59 -14.31
N ASP A 307 3.69 -1.41 -13.76
CA ASP A 307 3.32 -2.64 -13.06
C ASP A 307 4.27 -2.91 -11.88
N THR A 308 3.77 -2.66 -10.67
CA THR A 308 4.51 -2.92 -9.41
C THR A 308 4.64 -4.41 -9.11
N HIS A 309 3.69 -5.22 -9.54
CA HIS A 309 3.73 -6.67 -9.32
C HIS A 309 4.80 -7.33 -10.20
N ASP A 310 4.92 -6.93 -11.48
CA ASP A 310 6.00 -7.37 -12.38
C ASP A 310 7.38 -6.92 -11.86
N LEU A 311 7.49 -5.70 -11.31
CA LEU A 311 8.71 -5.24 -10.63
C LEU A 311 9.14 -6.24 -9.54
N CYS A 312 8.21 -6.65 -8.68
CA CYS A 312 8.48 -7.62 -7.61
C CYS A 312 8.86 -9.00 -8.15
N LYS A 313 8.12 -9.52 -9.15
CA LYS A 313 8.41 -10.80 -9.81
C LYS A 313 9.84 -10.84 -10.31
N ARG A 314 10.23 -9.79 -11.07
CA ARG A 314 11.53 -9.75 -11.73
C ARG A 314 12.66 -9.58 -10.73
N ILE A 315 12.53 -8.70 -9.74
CA ILE A 315 13.55 -8.55 -8.69
C ILE A 315 13.68 -9.81 -7.83
N GLY A 316 12.55 -10.45 -7.49
CA GLY A 316 12.54 -11.67 -6.69
C GLY A 316 13.21 -12.87 -7.35
N HIS A 317 13.34 -12.89 -8.68
CA HIS A 317 14.06 -13.92 -9.42
C HIS A 317 15.54 -13.59 -9.70
N LEU A 318 16.03 -12.42 -9.28
CA LEU A 318 17.45 -12.08 -9.45
C LEU A 318 18.34 -12.78 -8.41
N PRO A 319 19.61 -13.06 -8.74
CA PRO A 319 20.57 -13.58 -7.77
C PRO A 319 20.70 -12.68 -6.54
N GLY A 320 20.41 -13.20 -5.34
CA GLY A 320 20.42 -12.39 -4.11
C GLY A 320 19.23 -11.42 -3.96
N GLN A 321 18.29 -11.42 -4.92
CA GLN A 321 16.98 -10.76 -4.84
C GLN A 321 17.03 -9.26 -4.54
N TYR A 322 18.02 -8.61 -5.15
CA TYR A 322 18.17 -7.16 -5.13
C TYR A 322 18.44 -6.64 -6.54
N GLY A 323 18.25 -5.34 -6.74
CA GLY A 323 18.59 -4.63 -7.97
C GLY A 323 19.25 -3.29 -7.68
N TRP A 324 19.63 -2.57 -8.74
CA TRP A 324 20.15 -1.23 -8.65
C TRP A 324 19.30 -0.25 -9.47
N LEU A 325 18.94 0.88 -8.88
CA LEU A 325 18.54 2.06 -9.65
C LEU A 325 19.80 2.88 -9.93
N LEU A 326 20.16 3.03 -11.20
CA LEU A 326 21.25 3.90 -11.65
C LEU A 326 20.68 5.18 -12.27
N LEU A 327 21.09 6.33 -11.74
CA LEU A 327 20.59 7.64 -12.13
C LEU A 327 21.61 8.75 -11.85
N ASN A 328 21.23 10.00 -12.08
CA ASN A 328 22.00 11.18 -11.67
C ASN A 328 21.18 12.09 -10.77
N ALA A 329 21.85 13.07 -10.16
CA ALA A 329 21.24 14.00 -9.23
C ALA A 329 20.07 14.78 -9.84
N ARG A 330 20.10 15.12 -11.14
CA ARG A 330 18.96 15.79 -11.78
C ARG A 330 17.71 14.91 -11.80
N ILE A 331 17.85 13.63 -12.16
CA ILE A 331 16.76 12.65 -12.11
C ILE A 331 16.29 12.47 -10.67
N ALA A 332 17.22 12.23 -9.74
CA ALA A 332 16.89 11.99 -8.33
C ALA A 332 16.11 13.16 -7.73
N ASN A 333 16.62 14.39 -7.89
CA ASN A 333 15.97 15.58 -7.37
C ASN A 333 14.58 15.79 -7.99
N ARG A 334 14.34 15.40 -9.24
CA ARG A 334 13.04 15.63 -9.89
C ARG A 334 12.01 14.54 -9.58
N GLU A 335 12.44 13.29 -9.57
CA GLU A 335 11.57 12.12 -9.63
C GLU A 335 11.59 11.24 -8.39
N LEU A 336 12.71 11.19 -7.65
CA LEU A 336 12.83 10.31 -6.48
C LEU A 336 11.94 10.82 -5.37
N ALA A 337 11.10 9.93 -4.85
CA ALA A 337 10.34 10.19 -3.65
C ALA A 337 10.33 8.97 -2.73
N ILE A 338 10.15 9.19 -1.44
CA ILE A 338 9.86 8.12 -0.48
C ILE A 338 8.35 8.08 -0.27
N SER A 339 7.76 6.89 -0.39
CA SER A 339 6.34 6.70 -0.09
C SER A 339 6.08 6.82 1.40
N GLY A 340 5.04 7.56 1.76
CA GLY A 340 4.52 7.63 3.13
C GLY A 340 4.36 9.04 3.69
N THR A 341 3.70 9.15 4.85
CA THR A 341 3.30 10.44 5.42
C THR A 341 4.49 11.34 5.78
N ASP A 342 5.44 10.84 6.59
CA ASP A 342 6.52 11.67 7.14
C ASP A 342 7.52 12.16 6.09
N SER A 343 7.67 11.38 5.04
CA SER A 343 8.46 11.72 3.87
C SER A 343 7.86 12.81 3.00
N ASN A 344 6.60 13.21 3.24
CA ASN A 344 5.83 14.11 2.38
C ASN A 344 5.16 15.26 3.17
N PRO A 345 5.93 16.11 3.88
CA PRO A 345 5.40 17.14 4.78
C PRO A 345 4.52 18.16 4.07
N ALA A 346 4.78 18.49 2.79
CA ALA A 346 3.94 19.43 2.04
C ALA A 346 2.49 18.93 1.87
N PHE A 347 2.31 17.61 1.69
CA PHE A 347 0.98 17.00 1.62
C PHE A 347 0.38 16.80 3.02
N ARG A 348 1.18 16.33 3.98
CA ARG A 348 0.79 16.12 5.38
C ARG A 348 0.28 17.40 6.04
N ASP A 349 1.03 18.48 5.88
CA ASP A 349 0.78 19.76 6.56
C ASP A 349 -0.06 20.71 5.69
N ARG A 350 -0.54 20.24 4.53
CA ARG A 350 -1.36 21.01 3.56
C ARG A 350 -0.67 22.30 3.09
N ASN A 351 0.66 22.26 2.99
CA ASN A 351 1.49 23.39 2.62
C ASN A 351 1.61 23.52 1.10
N ILE A 352 0.63 24.19 0.49
CA ILE A 352 0.56 24.42 -0.97
C ILE A 352 1.79 25.18 -1.49
N PRO A 353 2.28 26.27 -0.86
CA PRO A 353 3.49 26.96 -1.31
C PRO A 353 4.72 26.04 -1.38
N ALA A 354 4.94 25.22 -0.35
CA ALA A 354 6.03 24.24 -0.34
C ALA A 354 5.89 23.21 -1.45
N LEU A 355 4.66 22.72 -1.71
CA LEU A 355 4.39 21.79 -2.81
C LEU A 355 4.71 22.41 -4.18
N LEU A 356 4.27 23.64 -4.44
CA LEU A 356 4.58 24.36 -5.68
C LEU A 356 6.10 24.55 -5.85
N TRP A 357 6.79 24.89 -4.77
CA TRP A 357 8.24 25.04 -4.78
C TRP A 357 8.96 23.71 -5.08
N GLN A 358 8.50 22.61 -4.49
CA GLN A 358 9.00 21.26 -4.79
C GLN A 358 8.75 20.86 -6.24
N LEU A 359 7.58 21.17 -6.82
CA LEU A 359 7.30 20.91 -8.23
C LEU A 359 8.23 21.68 -9.17
N LEU A 360 8.64 22.90 -8.79
CA LEU A 360 9.53 23.74 -9.59
C LEU A 360 11.02 23.36 -9.45
N ARG A 361 11.49 23.10 -8.22
CA ARG A 361 12.92 22.90 -7.93
C ARG A 361 13.33 21.44 -7.71
N GLY A 362 12.37 20.52 -7.66
CA GLY A 362 12.57 19.14 -7.27
C GLY A 362 12.71 18.95 -5.76
N ASN A 363 12.64 17.70 -5.30
CA ASN A 363 12.80 17.29 -3.92
C ASN A 363 14.27 17.09 -3.50
N ARG A 364 15.08 18.15 -3.64
CA ARG A 364 16.50 18.10 -3.29
C ARG A 364 16.74 17.66 -1.85
N GLN A 365 15.93 18.16 -0.92
CA GLN A 365 16.10 17.87 0.50
C GLN A 365 16.04 16.37 0.78
N GLN A 366 15.05 15.66 0.23
CA GLN A 366 14.92 14.23 0.43
C GLN A 366 16.05 13.44 -0.24
N THR A 367 16.48 13.84 -1.44
CA THR A 367 17.63 13.20 -2.11
C THR A 367 18.91 13.35 -1.28
N HIS A 368 19.20 14.55 -0.76
CA HIS A 368 20.37 14.76 0.10
C HIS A 368 20.26 14.01 1.43
N TRP A 369 19.06 13.90 2.00
CA TRP A 369 18.86 13.13 3.21
C TRP A 369 19.16 11.65 2.99
N LEU A 370 18.64 11.06 1.91
CA LEU A 370 18.92 9.68 1.53
C LEU A 370 20.42 9.43 1.35
N LEU A 371 21.10 10.29 0.59
CA LEU A 371 22.54 10.18 0.33
C LEU A 371 23.42 10.29 1.58
N ARG A 372 22.94 10.97 2.62
CA ARG A 372 23.70 11.17 3.87
C ARG A 372 23.46 10.08 4.90
N HIS A 373 22.27 9.47 4.91
CA HIS A 373 21.84 8.63 6.03
C HIS A 373 21.56 7.19 5.61
N CYS A 374 21.29 6.90 4.33
CA CYS A 374 20.95 5.56 3.88
C CYS A 374 22.13 4.89 3.19
N ASP A 375 22.65 3.82 3.78
CA ASP A 375 23.77 3.03 3.23
C ASP A 375 23.48 2.44 1.84
N ASP A 376 22.20 2.18 1.54
CA ASP A 376 21.76 1.69 0.23
C ASP A 376 21.85 2.73 -0.89
N VAL A 377 22.15 4.01 -0.59
CA VAL A 377 22.13 5.13 -1.53
C VAL A 377 23.53 5.70 -1.71
N LEU A 378 24.14 5.40 -2.86
CA LEU A 378 25.52 5.73 -3.19
C LEU A 378 25.61 6.91 -4.14
N GLN A 379 26.71 7.65 -4.11
CA GLN A 379 27.03 8.67 -5.11
C GLN A 379 28.51 8.74 -5.46
N HIS A 380 28.78 9.04 -6.73
CA HIS A 380 30.12 9.30 -7.22
C HIS A 380 30.10 10.24 -8.44
N HIS A 381 31.23 10.90 -8.72
CA HIS A 381 31.34 11.82 -9.85
C HIS A 381 31.48 11.11 -11.21
N ASP A 382 31.93 9.85 -11.20
CA ASP A 382 32.10 9.00 -12.38
C ASP A 382 31.60 7.57 -12.15
N LEU A 383 31.41 6.83 -13.25
CA LEU A 383 30.90 5.46 -13.21
C LEU A 383 31.87 4.47 -12.55
N ALA A 384 33.18 4.67 -12.68
CA ALA A 384 34.17 3.71 -12.19
C ALA A 384 34.16 3.67 -10.66
N GLY A 385 34.24 4.83 -10.00
CA GLY A 385 34.14 4.93 -8.56
C GLY A 385 32.75 4.55 -8.04
N LEU A 386 31.67 4.84 -8.77
CA LEU A 386 30.34 4.37 -8.39
C LEU A 386 30.26 2.83 -8.41
N CYS A 387 30.80 2.18 -9.44
CA CYS A 387 30.85 0.72 -9.50
C CYS A 387 31.70 0.12 -8.38
N ALA A 388 32.79 0.79 -7.98
CA ALA A 388 33.59 0.36 -6.83
C ALA A 388 32.78 0.41 -5.52
N GLN A 389 32.01 1.48 -5.30
CA GLN A 389 31.11 1.59 -4.15
C GLN A 389 29.99 0.53 -4.19
N MET A 390 29.38 0.30 -5.36
CA MET A 390 28.35 -0.73 -5.54
C MET A 390 28.87 -2.14 -5.20
N ARG A 391 30.10 -2.47 -5.64
CA ARG A 391 30.78 -3.73 -5.30
C ARG A 391 31.01 -3.86 -3.80
N ALA A 392 31.51 -2.80 -3.16
CA ALA A 392 31.76 -2.80 -1.73
C ALA A 392 30.47 -3.00 -0.92
N LEU A 393 29.39 -2.33 -1.32
CA LEU A 393 28.09 -2.45 -0.64
C LEU A 393 27.44 -3.83 -0.84
N ALA A 394 27.51 -4.40 -2.05
CA ALA A 394 26.94 -5.72 -2.34
C ALA A 394 27.71 -6.87 -1.69
N ALA A 395 29.05 -6.76 -1.63
CA ALA A 395 29.95 -7.72 -1.01
C ALA A 395 29.79 -9.17 -1.52
N ASP A 396 29.36 -9.36 -2.77
CA ASP A 396 29.03 -10.66 -3.36
C ASP A 396 29.79 -11.00 -4.65
N GLN A 397 30.68 -10.09 -5.09
CA GLN A 397 31.51 -10.19 -6.29
C GLN A 397 30.74 -10.32 -7.62
N ARG A 398 29.43 -10.08 -7.66
CA ARG A 398 28.62 -10.26 -8.88
C ARG A 398 28.79 -9.13 -9.89
N LEU A 399 28.98 -7.89 -9.43
CA LEU A 399 28.96 -6.70 -10.28
C LEU A 399 30.11 -6.67 -11.29
N ASN A 400 29.77 -6.54 -12.58
CA ASN A 400 30.70 -6.27 -13.67
C ASN A 400 30.53 -4.81 -14.19
N PRO A 401 31.52 -3.91 -13.97
CA PRO A 401 31.50 -2.53 -14.42
C PRO A 401 31.28 -2.37 -15.93
N GLU A 402 31.72 -3.32 -16.76
CA GLU A 402 31.50 -3.26 -18.21
C GLU A 402 30.02 -3.43 -18.58
N TYR A 403 29.24 -4.17 -17.79
CA TYR A 403 27.80 -4.28 -17.98
C TYR A 403 27.09 -2.97 -17.63
N VAL A 404 27.51 -2.32 -16.53
CA VAL A 404 27.01 -1.00 -16.14
C VAL A 404 27.31 0.04 -17.22
N LYS A 405 28.57 0.09 -17.69
CA LYS A 405 29.01 1.00 -18.75
C LYS A 405 28.23 0.81 -20.04
N ARG A 406 27.97 -0.44 -20.43
CA ARG A 406 27.17 -0.79 -21.63
C ARG A 406 25.70 -0.38 -21.48
N ALA A 407 25.10 -0.61 -20.31
CA ALA A 407 23.74 -0.20 -20.03
C ALA A 407 23.56 1.32 -20.17
N VAL A 408 24.49 2.09 -19.59
CA VAL A 408 24.49 3.56 -19.66
C VAL A 408 24.75 4.05 -21.08
N SER A 409 25.80 3.56 -21.74
CA SER A 409 26.17 4.05 -23.07
C SER A 409 25.08 3.74 -24.11
N SER A 410 24.47 2.55 -24.05
CA SER A 410 23.38 2.19 -24.96
C SER A 410 22.16 3.11 -24.79
N TYR A 411 21.77 3.41 -23.55
CA TYR A 411 20.63 4.29 -23.26
C TYR A 411 20.92 5.74 -23.64
N ASP A 412 22.09 6.28 -23.26
CA ASP A 412 22.46 7.66 -23.54
C ASP A 412 22.63 7.92 -25.04
N GLN A 413 23.15 6.95 -25.81
CA GLN A 413 23.21 7.04 -27.27
C GLN A 413 21.83 7.08 -27.93
N GLN A 414 20.84 6.36 -27.40
CA GLN A 414 19.46 6.45 -27.88
C GLN A 414 18.89 7.85 -27.66
N ILE A 415 19.12 8.45 -26.48
CA ILE A 415 18.72 9.84 -26.20
C ILE A 415 19.43 10.81 -27.16
N ALA A 416 20.73 10.62 -27.42
CA ALA A 416 21.53 11.49 -28.28
C ALA A 416 21.03 11.54 -29.73
N ARG A 417 20.44 10.45 -30.25
CA ARG A 417 19.79 10.43 -31.58
C ARG A 417 18.54 11.31 -31.65
N GLY A 418 17.97 11.65 -30.50
CA GLY A 418 16.80 12.52 -30.38
C GLY A 418 15.46 11.78 -30.44
N PRO A 419 14.35 12.48 -30.12
CA PRO A 419 13.02 11.88 -29.92
C PRO A 419 12.42 11.24 -31.18
N ALA A 420 12.87 11.62 -32.36
CA ALA A 420 12.39 11.06 -33.62
C ALA A 420 13.14 9.77 -34.04
N GLN A 421 14.28 9.47 -33.42
CA GLN A 421 15.22 8.44 -33.90
C GLN A 421 15.68 7.46 -32.81
N HIS A 422 15.06 7.51 -31.62
CA HIS A 422 15.28 6.51 -30.58
C HIS A 422 14.26 5.38 -30.65
N ASN A 423 14.66 4.16 -30.29
CA ASN A 423 13.76 3.00 -30.19
C ASN A 423 13.90 2.25 -28.86
N ASP A 424 14.29 2.96 -27.80
CA ASP A 424 14.35 2.40 -26.45
C ASP A 424 12.98 2.37 -25.78
N ASP A 425 12.58 1.21 -25.25
CA ASP A 425 11.27 1.00 -24.62
C ASP A 425 11.01 1.88 -23.40
N GLN A 426 12.05 2.14 -22.60
CA GLN A 426 11.92 3.04 -21.46
C GLN A 426 11.70 4.47 -21.92
N LEU A 427 12.40 4.92 -22.98
CA LEU A 427 12.15 6.24 -23.57
C LEU A 427 10.74 6.36 -24.14
N ARG A 428 10.23 5.32 -24.83
CA ARG A 428 8.84 5.28 -25.32
C ARG A 428 7.83 5.38 -24.17
N ARG A 429 8.05 4.65 -23.08
CA ARG A 429 7.22 4.72 -21.86
C ARG A 429 7.30 6.08 -21.17
N ILE A 430 8.49 6.69 -21.06
CA ILE A 430 8.66 8.05 -20.54
C ILE A 430 7.91 9.07 -21.40
N ALA A 431 7.95 8.93 -22.73
CA ALA A 431 7.19 9.80 -23.62
C ALA A 431 5.68 9.72 -23.35
N GLN A 432 5.14 8.50 -23.22
CA GLN A 432 3.73 8.25 -22.87
C GLN A 432 3.37 8.83 -21.49
N LEU A 433 4.21 8.62 -20.48
CA LEU A 433 4.03 9.18 -19.14
C LEU A 433 3.84 10.69 -19.17
N ARG A 434 4.70 11.37 -19.92
CA ARG A 434 4.72 12.83 -20.07
C ARG A 434 3.55 13.38 -20.88
N GLN A 435 2.71 12.56 -21.50
CA GLN A 435 1.45 13.03 -22.11
C GLN A 435 0.44 13.45 -21.02
N TRP A 436 0.52 12.86 -19.82
CA TRP A 436 -0.31 13.27 -18.69
C TRP A 436 0.31 14.45 -17.95
N ARG A 437 -0.50 15.50 -17.68
CA ARG A 437 0.00 16.79 -17.19
C ARG A 437 0.75 16.69 -15.86
N SER A 438 0.22 15.97 -14.87
CA SER A 438 0.87 15.84 -13.55
C SER A 438 2.19 15.09 -13.63
N GLU A 439 2.24 14.03 -14.44
CA GLU A 439 3.44 13.21 -14.67
C GLU A 439 4.50 13.98 -15.45
N ARG A 440 4.10 14.79 -16.44
CA ARG A 440 5.01 15.63 -17.22
C ARG A 440 5.82 16.60 -16.35
N LEU A 441 5.20 17.12 -15.30
CA LEU A 441 5.85 18.02 -14.34
C LEU A 441 6.87 17.27 -13.49
N ARG A 442 6.51 16.05 -13.03
CA ARG A 442 7.33 15.25 -12.13
C ARG A 442 8.39 14.40 -12.81
N THR A 443 8.28 14.12 -14.11
CA THR A 443 9.21 13.27 -14.86
C THR A 443 10.20 14.12 -15.64
N CYS A 444 11.48 13.73 -15.69
CA CYS A 444 12.50 14.33 -16.56
C CYS A 444 12.12 14.17 -18.04
N ARG A 445 12.70 15.01 -18.90
CA ARG A 445 12.54 14.92 -20.35
C ARG A 445 13.78 14.23 -20.92
N PHE A 446 13.75 12.91 -21.06
CA PHE A 446 14.81 12.09 -21.69
C PHE A 446 16.21 12.47 -21.18
N GLN A 447 16.41 12.39 -19.87
CA GLN A 447 17.69 12.77 -19.25
C GLN A 447 18.70 11.62 -19.42
N ALA A 448 19.81 11.90 -20.10
CA ALA A 448 20.95 10.98 -20.15
C ALA A 448 21.50 10.73 -18.75
N ILE A 449 21.93 9.51 -18.46
CA ILE A 449 22.48 9.09 -17.18
C ILE A 449 23.85 9.74 -16.96
N ASN A 450 24.77 9.59 -17.91
CA ASN A 450 26.14 10.11 -17.84
C ASN A 450 26.26 11.54 -18.40
N ASP A 451 25.39 12.44 -17.95
CA ASP A 451 25.44 13.88 -18.26
C ASP A 451 26.21 14.61 -17.15
N ALA A 452 27.40 15.14 -17.48
CA ALA A 452 28.25 15.88 -16.55
C ALA A 452 27.54 17.10 -15.90
N LYS A 453 26.54 17.70 -16.58
CA LYS A 453 25.76 18.83 -16.04
C LYS A 453 24.63 18.37 -15.11
N ALA A 454 24.33 17.08 -15.07
CA ALA A 454 23.26 16.49 -14.28
C ALA A 454 23.76 15.73 -13.03
N GLY A 455 25.08 15.59 -12.90
CA GLY A 455 25.73 14.82 -11.84
C GLY A 455 25.56 15.39 -10.42
N PRO A 456 26.05 14.67 -9.39
CA PRO A 456 26.76 13.39 -9.47
C PRO A 456 25.88 12.22 -9.93
N LEU A 457 26.52 11.08 -10.27
CA LEU A 457 25.84 9.81 -10.47
C LEU A 457 25.43 9.22 -9.12
N ILE A 458 24.31 8.50 -9.12
CA ILE A 458 23.70 7.91 -7.93
C ILE A 458 23.35 6.45 -8.27
N ALA A 459 23.63 5.54 -7.34
CA ALA A 459 23.16 4.16 -7.39
C ALA A 459 22.38 3.84 -6.11
N ILE A 460 21.22 3.21 -6.23
CA ILE A 460 20.38 2.82 -5.09
C ILE A 460 20.21 1.30 -5.11
N ARG A 461 20.67 0.60 -4.07
CA ARG A 461 20.42 -0.84 -3.91
C ARG A 461 18.98 -1.05 -3.45
N THR A 462 18.16 -1.67 -4.28
CA THR A 462 16.74 -1.93 -3.97
C THR A 462 16.50 -3.40 -3.66
N ARG A 463 15.64 -3.67 -2.67
CA ARG A 463 15.22 -5.00 -2.23
C ARG A 463 13.70 -5.11 -2.19
N LEU A 464 13.20 -6.34 -2.13
CA LEU A 464 11.79 -6.58 -1.83
C LEU A 464 11.46 -6.07 -0.41
N ILE A 465 10.33 -5.39 -0.29
CA ILE A 465 9.75 -4.96 1.00
C ILE A 465 8.34 -5.54 1.13
N SER A 466 8.13 -6.31 2.21
CA SER A 466 6.83 -6.88 2.55
C SER A 466 5.89 -5.79 3.04
N ARG A 467 4.68 -5.69 2.50
CA ARG A 467 3.77 -4.59 2.85
C ARG A 467 2.35 -4.98 3.20
N LYS A 468 1.64 -5.72 2.36
CA LYS A 468 0.21 -6.03 2.61
C LYS A 468 -0.19 -7.42 2.18
N SER A 469 -1.13 -8.00 2.91
CA SER A 469 -1.81 -9.24 2.52
C SER A 469 -3.11 -8.86 1.84
N MET A 470 -3.26 -9.26 0.60
CA MET A 470 -4.48 -9.06 -0.18
C MET A 470 -5.50 -10.17 0.07
N GLY A 471 -5.07 -11.34 0.54
CA GLY A 471 -5.96 -12.33 1.15
C GLY A 471 -6.29 -12.04 2.61
N GLY A 472 -7.24 -12.80 3.16
CA GLY A 472 -7.67 -12.66 4.55
C GLY A 472 -8.95 -13.44 4.85
N ILE A 473 -9.67 -13.02 5.89
CA ILE A 473 -10.96 -13.61 6.29
C ILE A 473 -12.00 -13.36 5.18
N ARG A 474 -12.64 -14.43 4.70
CA ARG A 474 -13.65 -14.34 3.65
C ARG A 474 -14.96 -13.76 4.17
N THR A 475 -15.53 -12.82 3.42
CA THR A 475 -16.78 -12.13 3.79
C THR A 475 -17.74 -11.99 2.62
N ASP A 476 -19.04 -11.96 2.91
CA ASP A 476 -20.03 -11.50 1.93
C ASP A 476 -20.02 -9.97 1.76
N LEU A 477 -20.93 -9.42 0.94
CA LEU A 477 -21.02 -7.96 0.67
C LEU A 477 -21.48 -7.10 1.86
N HIS A 478 -21.93 -7.73 2.96
CA HIS A 478 -22.22 -7.07 4.23
C HIS A 478 -21.06 -7.23 5.22
N SER A 479 -19.89 -7.68 4.76
CA SER A 479 -18.72 -7.95 5.58
C SER A 479 -18.94 -9.01 6.68
N ARG A 480 -19.99 -9.83 6.58
CA ARG A 480 -20.20 -10.96 7.48
C ARG A 480 -19.19 -12.04 7.14
N VAL A 481 -18.54 -12.59 8.16
CA VAL A 481 -17.54 -13.65 7.97
C VAL A 481 -18.25 -14.93 7.55
N LEU A 482 -17.68 -15.64 6.57
CA LEU A 482 -18.26 -16.86 6.04
C LEU A 482 -17.55 -18.12 6.57
N ASP A 483 -18.33 -19.15 6.86
CA ASP A 483 -17.86 -20.50 7.18
C ASP A 483 -17.51 -21.28 5.90
N GLN A 484 -17.06 -22.53 6.02
CA GLN A 484 -16.63 -23.36 4.87
C GLN A 484 -17.74 -23.65 3.83
N HIS A 485 -19.00 -23.34 4.12
CA HIS A 485 -20.16 -23.54 3.24
C HIS A 485 -20.71 -22.20 2.70
N ASP A 486 -19.90 -21.14 2.75
CA ASP A 486 -20.29 -19.77 2.41
C ASP A 486 -21.51 -19.27 3.21
N GLN A 487 -21.74 -19.80 4.42
CA GLN A 487 -22.79 -19.33 5.32
C GLN A 487 -22.22 -18.31 6.32
N PRO A 488 -22.93 -17.20 6.59
CA PRO A 488 -22.50 -16.25 7.60
C PRO A 488 -22.36 -16.86 9.00
N LEU A 489 -21.22 -16.63 9.64
CA LEU A 489 -21.03 -16.88 11.07
C LEU A 489 -21.72 -15.78 11.86
N THR A 490 -22.83 -16.12 12.52
CA THR A 490 -23.67 -15.18 13.25
C THR A 490 -22.85 -14.39 14.26
N GLY A 491 -22.92 -13.05 14.16
CA GLY A 491 -22.23 -12.12 15.07
C GLY A 491 -20.78 -11.79 14.70
N LEU A 492 -20.22 -12.33 13.61
CA LEU A 492 -18.84 -12.07 13.21
C LEU A 492 -18.72 -11.32 11.88
N TYR A 493 -17.93 -10.26 11.90
CA TYR A 493 -17.61 -9.43 10.75
C TYR A 493 -16.10 -9.22 10.66
N ALA A 494 -15.59 -8.97 9.45
CA ALA A 494 -14.19 -8.61 9.23
C ALA A 494 -14.08 -7.47 8.23
N CYS A 495 -13.16 -6.53 8.46
CA CYS A 495 -13.01 -5.32 7.65
C CYS A 495 -11.55 -4.96 7.37
N GLY A 496 -11.33 -4.24 6.27
CA GLY A 496 -10.01 -3.82 5.83
C GLY A 496 -9.11 -5.00 5.49
N GLU A 497 -7.81 -4.85 5.75
CA GLU A 497 -6.81 -5.87 5.39
C GLU A 497 -7.07 -7.24 6.04
N ALA A 498 -7.67 -7.28 7.24
CA ALA A 498 -8.05 -8.54 7.91
C ALA A 498 -9.05 -9.37 7.08
N ALA A 499 -9.83 -8.72 6.21
CA ALA A 499 -10.77 -9.37 5.30
C ALA A 499 -10.23 -9.49 3.86
N GLY A 500 -8.91 -9.36 3.65
CA GLY A 500 -8.33 -9.22 2.32
C GLY A 500 -8.90 -8.00 1.57
N PHE A 501 -9.20 -6.93 2.31
CA PHE A 501 -9.89 -5.72 1.85
C PHE A 501 -11.32 -5.96 1.33
N GLY A 502 -11.90 -7.12 1.62
CA GLY A 502 -13.24 -7.57 1.20
C GLY A 502 -13.16 -8.95 0.54
N GLY A 503 -14.03 -9.87 0.94
CA GLY A 503 -14.17 -11.19 0.30
C GLY A 503 -12.99 -12.14 0.52
N GLY A 504 -12.00 -11.75 1.32
CA GLY A 504 -10.76 -12.50 1.52
C GLY A 504 -9.84 -12.45 0.31
N GLY A 505 -9.94 -11.40 -0.53
CA GLY A 505 -9.17 -11.35 -1.77
C GLY A 505 -9.56 -10.33 -2.82
N ILE A 506 -10.20 -9.18 -2.51
CA ILE A 506 -10.76 -8.26 -3.53
C ILE A 506 -9.77 -7.83 -4.63
N SER A 507 -8.47 -7.85 -4.37
CA SER A 507 -7.44 -7.46 -5.35
C SER A 507 -6.89 -8.62 -6.18
N GLY A 508 -7.31 -9.87 -5.94
CA GLY A 508 -6.71 -11.04 -6.58
C GLY A 508 -5.19 -11.10 -6.35
N ILE A 509 -4.44 -11.56 -7.36
CA ILE A 509 -2.98 -11.67 -7.29
C ILE A 509 -2.25 -10.33 -7.49
N ARG A 510 -2.93 -9.32 -8.05
CA ARG A 510 -2.36 -8.01 -8.39
C ARG A 510 -3.39 -6.90 -8.23
N SER A 511 -3.09 -5.93 -7.36
CA SER A 511 -3.95 -4.77 -7.12
C SER A 511 -3.70 -3.63 -8.09
N LEU A 512 -4.71 -2.78 -8.26
CA LEU A 512 -4.52 -1.41 -8.75
C LEU A 512 -4.16 -0.53 -7.54
N GLU A 513 -3.09 0.26 -7.63
CA GLU A 513 -2.66 1.08 -6.49
C GLU A 513 -3.76 2.02 -5.97
N GLY A 514 -3.79 2.22 -4.66
CA GLY A 514 -4.78 3.08 -3.98
C GLY A 514 -6.07 2.38 -3.54
N THR A 515 -6.19 1.06 -3.65
CA THR A 515 -7.38 0.33 -3.18
C THR A 515 -7.38 0.06 -1.67
N PHE A 516 -6.23 0.09 -1.01
CA PHE A 516 -6.10 -0.40 0.36
C PHE A 516 -6.80 0.51 1.40
N LEU A 517 -6.49 1.81 1.41
CA LEU A 517 -7.11 2.75 2.36
C LEU A 517 -8.61 2.90 2.11
N SER A 518 -9.01 2.96 0.84
CA SER A 518 -10.40 3.10 0.44
C SER A 518 -11.22 1.86 0.79
N ASN A 519 -10.67 0.65 0.61
CA ASN A 519 -11.36 -0.57 1.01
C ASN A 519 -11.49 -0.75 2.53
N CYS A 520 -10.55 -0.25 3.33
CA CYS A 520 -10.73 -0.18 4.80
C CYS A 520 -12.00 0.61 5.17
N ILE A 521 -12.24 1.72 4.48
CA ILE A 521 -13.44 2.55 4.68
C ILE A 521 -14.68 1.85 4.15
N PHE A 522 -14.60 1.31 2.94
CA PHE A 522 -15.73 0.68 2.24
C PHE A 522 -16.27 -0.52 3.01
N THR A 523 -15.41 -1.48 3.35
CA THR A 523 -15.80 -2.69 4.09
C THR A 523 -16.36 -2.38 5.47
N ALA A 524 -15.72 -1.46 6.22
CA ALA A 524 -16.23 -1.03 7.52
C ALA A 524 -17.65 -0.44 7.44
N ARG A 525 -17.91 0.42 6.44
CA ARG A 525 -19.26 0.97 6.21
C ARG A 525 -20.26 -0.11 5.82
N ARG A 526 -19.86 -1.09 5.01
CA ARG A 526 -20.72 -2.22 4.61
C ARG A 526 -21.07 -3.13 5.79
N ALA A 527 -20.12 -3.36 6.70
CA ALA A 527 -20.37 -4.07 7.95
C ALA A 527 -21.45 -3.39 8.79
N VAL A 528 -21.31 -2.09 9.03
CA VAL A 528 -22.27 -1.35 9.85
C VAL A 528 -23.64 -1.25 9.18
N GLN A 529 -23.69 -1.05 7.86
CA GLN A 529 -24.95 -1.11 7.11
C GLN A 529 -25.65 -2.46 7.30
N GLY A 530 -24.92 -3.57 7.20
CA GLY A 530 -25.46 -4.92 7.44
C GLY A 530 -25.98 -5.11 8.86
N ILE A 531 -25.24 -4.64 9.87
CA ILE A 531 -25.66 -4.67 11.29
C ILE A 531 -26.95 -3.88 11.49
N VAL A 532 -27.02 -2.65 10.98
CA VAL A 532 -28.16 -1.76 11.17
C VAL A 532 -29.41 -2.24 10.44
N SER A 533 -29.26 -2.85 9.27
CA SER A 533 -30.39 -3.42 8.53
C SER A 533 -30.84 -4.79 9.02
N GLY A 534 -30.06 -5.45 9.91
CA GLY A 534 -30.29 -6.84 10.31
C GLY A 534 -30.14 -7.84 9.16
N ALA A 535 -29.24 -7.54 8.20
CA ALA A 535 -29.09 -8.28 6.95
C ALA A 535 -28.34 -9.61 7.09
#